data_AF-A0A7R8VNM1-F1
#
_entry.id   AF-A0A7R8VNM1-F1
#
_cell.length_a   1.000
_cell.length_b   1.000
_cell.length_c   1.000
_cell.angle_alpha   90.00
_cell.angle_beta   90.00
_cell.angle_gamma   90.00
#
_symmetry.space_group_name_H-M   'P 1'
#
loop_
_entity.id
_entity.type
_entity.pdbx_description
1 polymer ?
#
loop_
_entity_poly.entity_id
_entity_poly.type
_entity_poly.pdbx_seq_one_letter_code
_entity_poly.pdbx_strand_id
1 'polypeptide(L)'
;MFHVSLAVHDGDYWRLLTPGKYVITAYRDDYRPKSVRVTVVNQPHQEAPRVDFDLTPVVSRFEEEGNPDYDQPYDDILQDKMVTDLRKKWAYHSLGPKRRY
;
A
#
# COMPACT_ATOMS: atom_id res chain seq x y z
N MET A 1 -10.04 -11.71 -4.03
CA MET A 1 -11.04 -11.34 -2.98
C MET A 1 -10.29 -10.59 -1.89
N PHE A 2 -10.41 -9.27 -1.86
CA PHE A 2 -9.73 -8.42 -0.88
C PHE A 2 -10.56 -8.38 0.40
N HIS A 3 -9.97 -8.75 1.53
CA HIS A 3 -10.62 -8.63 2.83
C HIS A 3 -10.03 -7.44 3.57
N VAL A 4 -10.87 -6.43 3.82
CA VAL A 4 -10.54 -5.33 4.73
C VAL A 4 -10.76 -5.83 6.17
N SER A 5 -9.82 -5.56 7.07
CA SER A 5 -9.97 -5.86 8.51
C SER A 5 -9.98 -4.52 9.24
N LEU A 6 -11.03 -4.25 10.01
CA LEU A 6 -11.18 -3.03 10.82
C LEU A 6 -10.53 -3.29 12.18
N ALA A 7 -9.65 -2.39 12.63
CA ALA A 7 -9.08 -2.44 13.98
C ALA A 7 -10.15 -2.07 15.02
N VAL A 8 -10.14 -2.73 16.18
CA VAL A 8 -10.96 -2.34 17.35
C VAL A 8 -10.40 -1.04 17.92
N HIS A 9 -11.19 -0.30 18.70
CA HIS A 9 -10.93 1.05 19.20
C HIS A 9 -9.58 1.29 19.92
N ASP A 10 -8.78 0.24 20.17
CA ASP A 10 -7.45 0.28 20.80
C ASP A 10 -6.31 -0.18 19.88
N GLY A 11 -6.57 -0.39 18.58
CA GLY A 11 -5.55 -0.79 17.58
C GLY A 11 -5.32 -2.31 17.48
N ASP A 12 -5.93 -3.11 18.35
CA ASP A 12 -5.91 -4.57 18.27
C ASP A 12 -6.67 -5.10 17.05
N TYR A 13 -6.11 -6.13 16.42
CA TYR A 13 -6.69 -6.80 15.26
C TYR A 13 -6.41 -8.30 15.27
N TRP A 14 -7.38 -9.10 14.81
CA TRP A 14 -7.23 -10.55 14.64
C TRP A 14 -7.64 -10.97 13.23
N ARG A 15 -6.77 -11.74 12.57
CA ARG A 15 -7.04 -12.30 11.23
C ARG A 15 -6.78 -13.79 11.22
N LEU A 16 -7.84 -14.59 11.08
CA LEU A 16 -7.72 -16.03 10.86
C LEU A 16 -7.22 -16.27 9.43
N LEU A 17 -6.12 -17.02 9.32
CA LEU A 17 -5.46 -17.37 8.07
C LEU A 17 -5.17 -18.87 8.06
N THR A 18 -5.36 -19.51 6.91
CA THR A 18 -4.88 -20.88 6.70
C THR A 18 -3.35 -20.90 6.59
N PRO A 19 -2.69 -22.05 6.80
CA PRO A 19 -1.25 -22.16 6.59
C PRO A 19 -0.81 -21.64 5.23
N GLY A 20 0.22 -20.79 5.20
CA GLY A 20 0.64 -20.11 3.98
C GLY A 20 1.55 -18.93 4.25
N LYS A 21 2.04 -18.31 3.17
CA LYS A 21 2.85 -17.09 3.21
C LYS A 21 2.00 -15.91 2.76
N TYR A 22 1.92 -14.89 3.59
CA TYR A 22 1.07 -13.72 3.37
C TYR A 22 1.89 -12.44 3.43
N VAL A 23 1.43 -11.42 2.70
CA VAL A 23 1.85 -10.03 2.88
C VAL A 23 0.70 -9.31 3.55
N ILE A 24 0.89 -8.94 4.82
CA ILE A 24 -0.11 -8.20 5.59
C ILE A 24 0.27 -6.72 5.50
N THR A 25 -0.70 -5.87 5.15
CA THR A 25 -0.50 -4.41 5.07
C THR A 25 -1.45 -3.73 6.04
N ALA A 26 -0.90 -2.98 6.98
CA ALA A 26 -1.67 -2.11 7.86
C ALA A 26 -1.78 -0.71 7.24
N TYR A 27 -2.98 -0.14 7.31
CA TYR A 27 -3.32 1.16 6.76
C TYR A 27 -4.19 1.93 7.75
N ARG A 28 -3.95 3.24 7.82
CA ARG A 28 -4.75 4.22 8.54
C ARG A 28 -4.62 5.56 7.82
N ASP A 29 -5.71 6.31 7.77
CA ASP A 29 -5.71 7.67 7.22
C ASP A 29 -4.68 8.55 7.93
N ASP A 30 -3.98 9.40 7.18
CA ASP A 30 -2.89 10.26 7.65
C ASP A 30 -1.66 9.52 8.21
N TYR A 31 -1.51 8.22 7.91
CA TYR A 31 -0.30 7.44 8.21
C TYR A 31 0.26 6.75 6.95
N ARG A 32 1.58 6.52 6.94
CA ARG A 32 2.24 5.73 5.90
C ARG A 32 1.86 4.25 6.07
N PRO A 33 1.31 3.59 5.04
CA PRO A 33 1.02 2.15 5.10
C PRO A 33 2.31 1.35 5.32
N LYS A 34 2.21 0.25 6.07
CA LYS A 34 3.33 -0.66 6.36
C LYS A 34 2.95 -2.09 6.01
N SER A 35 3.82 -2.78 5.27
CA SER A 35 3.61 -4.18 4.87
C SER A 35 4.66 -5.10 5.49
N VAL A 36 4.23 -6.26 5.99
CA VAL A 36 5.08 -7.29 6.58
C VAL A 36 4.77 -8.65 5.95
N ARG A 37 5.81 -9.46 5.72
CA ARG A 37 5.68 -10.84 5.26
C ARG A 37 5.56 -11.78 6.45
N VAL A 38 4.51 -12.59 6.48
CA VAL A 38 4.19 -13.50 7.58
C VAL A 38 4.02 -14.90 7.04
N THR A 39 4.62 -15.88 7.72
CA THR A 39 4.40 -17.30 7.44
C THR A 39 3.50 -17.86 8.54
N VAL A 40 2.31 -18.31 8.15
CA VAL A 40 1.35 -18.96 9.05
C VAL A 40 1.53 -20.46 8.91
N VAL A 41 1.68 -21.12 10.05
CA VAL A 41 1.79 -22.57 10.16
C VAL A 41 0.69 -23.08 11.10
N ASN A 42 0.21 -24.30 10.88
CA ASN A 42 -0.80 -24.94 11.75
C ASN A 42 -0.15 -26.17 12.41
N GLN A 43 0.73 -25.92 13.37
CA GLN A 43 1.33 -26.98 14.19
C GLN A 43 0.51 -27.15 15.48
N PRO A 44 0.35 -28.39 15.98
CA PRO A 44 -0.35 -28.63 17.23
C PRO A 44 0.27 -27.85 18.39
N HIS A 45 -0.57 -27.31 19.28
CA HIS A 45 -0.14 -26.55 20.47
C HIS A 45 0.73 -25.32 20.21
N GLN A 46 0.73 -24.79 18.98
CA GLN A 46 1.47 -23.57 18.66
C GLN A 46 0.58 -22.33 18.82
N GLU A 47 1.14 -21.28 19.43
CA GLU A 47 0.48 -19.98 19.48
C GLU A 47 0.38 -19.34 18.09
N ALA A 48 -0.66 -18.52 17.91
CA ALA A 48 -0.84 -17.75 16.68
C ALA A 48 0.30 -16.71 16.53
N PRO A 49 0.85 -16.54 15.32
CA PRO A 49 1.82 -15.48 15.05
C PRO A 49 1.25 -14.10 15.39
N ARG A 50 2.00 -13.32 16.16
CA ARG A 50 1.69 -11.92 16.48
C ARG A 50 2.55 -11.00 15.63
N VAL A 51 1.95 -9.93 15.12
CA VAL A 51 2.61 -8.95 14.25
C VAL A 51 2.15 -7.58 14.66
N ASP A 52 3.09 -6.67 14.91
CA ASP A 52 2.77 -5.30 15.31
C ASP A 52 3.15 -4.31 14.20
N PHE A 53 2.32 -3.29 14.02
CA PHE A 53 2.48 -2.30 12.96
C PHE A 53 2.58 -0.89 13.55
N ASP A 54 3.80 -0.43 13.79
CA ASP A 54 4.05 0.99 14.07
C ASP A 54 3.98 1.77 12.76
N LEU A 55 2.90 2.55 12.59
CA LEU A 55 2.73 3.41 11.43
C LEU A 55 3.31 4.80 11.70
N THR A 56 3.92 5.40 10.68
CA THR A 56 4.45 6.77 10.76
C THR A 56 3.40 7.77 10.27
N PRO A 57 3.05 8.80 11.06
CA PRO A 57 2.11 9.82 10.59
C PRO A 57 2.68 10.56 9.39
N VAL A 58 1.81 10.84 8.44
CA VAL A 58 2.08 11.74 7.32
C VAL A 58 1.93 13.16 7.86
N VAL A 59 2.96 13.68 8.51
CA VAL A 59 3.01 15.11 8.80
C VAL A 59 3.01 15.85 7.46
N SER A 60 1.90 16.50 7.14
CA SER A 60 1.85 17.49 6.09
C SER A 60 2.72 18.67 6.55
N ARG A 61 4.01 18.61 6.24
CA ARG A 61 4.89 19.77 6.34
C ARG A 61 4.43 20.77 5.27
N PHE A 62 3.40 21.54 5.58
CA PHE A 62 3.08 22.78 4.89
C PHE A 62 3.81 23.93 5.58
N GLU A 63 5.12 23.80 5.75
CA GLU A 63 6.04 24.89 6.08
C GLU A 63 7.40 24.53 5.46
N GLU A 64 7.52 24.75 4.16
CA GLU A 64 8.67 25.42 3.53
C GLU A 64 8.41 25.53 2.02
N GLU A 65 8.28 26.78 1.57
CA GLU A 65 8.18 27.28 0.20
C GLU A 65 6.94 26.93 -0.65
N GLY A 66 6.05 27.94 -0.75
CA GLY A 66 5.27 28.19 -1.95
C GLY A 66 3.86 27.62 -1.96
N ASN A 67 2.89 28.49 -1.72
CA ASN A 67 1.47 28.27 -1.97
C ASN A 67 1.19 27.71 -3.39
N PRO A 68 0.49 26.56 -3.52
CA PRO A 68 -0.39 26.31 -4.64
C PRO A 68 -1.81 26.13 -4.11
N ASP A 69 -2.59 27.19 -4.21
CA ASP A 69 -4.04 27.23 -4.39
C ASP A 69 -4.72 25.85 -4.26
N TYR A 70 -5.23 25.56 -3.06
CA TYR A 70 -5.81 24.26 -2.65
C TYR A 70 -7.21 23.98 -3.24
N ASP A 71 -7.65 24.77 -4.23
CA ASP A 71 -8.93 24.61 -4.91
C ASP A 71 -8.87 23.69 -6.14
N GLN A 72 -7.83 22.85 -6.27
CA GLN A 72 -7.79 21.80 -7.29
C GLN A 72 -8.20 20.43 -6.73
N PRO A 73 -9.29 19.81 -7.24
CA PRO A 73 -9.78 18.54 -6.75
C PRO A 73 -8.73 17.45 -6.95
N TYR A 74 -8.39 16.78 -5.85
CA TYR A 74 -7.39 15.69 -5.77
C TYR A 74 -7.56 14.60 -6.84
N ASP A 75 -8.79 14.41 -7.32
CA ASP A 75 -9.12 13.41 -8.32
C ASP A 75 -8.46 13.67 -9.68
N ASP A 76 -8.31 14.94 -10.09
CA ASP A 76 -7.79 15.28 -11.42
C ASP A 76 -6.28 15.03 -11.53
N ILE A 77 -5.53 15.38 -10.48
CA ILE A 77 -4.07 15.19 -10.43
C ILE A 77 -3.73 13.70 -10.33
N LEU A 78 -4.48 12.93 -9.56
CA LEU A 78 -4.26 11.48 -9.43
C LEU A 78 -4.60 10.74 -10.73
N GLN A 79 -5.70 11.12 -11.39
CA GLN A 79 -6.05 10.55 -12.70
C GLN A 79 -4.99 10.87 -13.75
N ASP A 80 -4.53 12.11 -13.85
CA ASP A 80 -3.52 12.49 -14.84
C ASP A 80 -2.19 11.75 -14.60
N LYS A 81 -1.74 11.63 -13.34
CA LYS A 81 -0.53 10.85 -13.02
C LYS A 81 -0.68 9.38 -13.37
N MET A 82 -1.83 8.76 -13.06
CA MET A 82 -2.09 7.36 -13.42
C MET A 82 -2.14 7.15 -14.94
N VAL A 83 -2.81 8.03 -15.68
CA VAL A 83 -2.91 7.95 -17.14
C VAL A 83 -1.55 8.13 -17.80
N THR A 84 -0.75 9.08 -17.31
CA THR A 84 0.57 9.37 -17.85
C THR A 84 1.55 8.23 -17.59
N ASP A 85 1.53 7.63 -16.40
CA ASP A 85 2.39 6.50 -16.06
C ASP A 85 1.97 5.22 -16.78
N LEU A 86 0.66 5.01 -17.00
CA LEU A 86 0.19 3.94 -17.87
C LEU A 86 0.68 4.14 -19.30
N ARG A 87 0.54 5.34 -19.88
CA ARG A 87 1.04 5.67 -21.23
C ARG A 87 2.54 5.42 -21.38
N LYS A 88 3.34 5.82 -20.38
CA LYS A 88 4.78 5.54 -20.33
C LYS A 88 5.04 4.04 -20.33
N LYS A 89 4.31 3.27 -19.52
CA LYS A 89 4.47 1.82 -19.39
C LYS A 89 4.21 1.07 -20.70
N TRP A 90 3.21 1.48 -21.49
CA TRP A 90 2.95 0.90 -22.81
C TRP A 90 4.00 1.31 -23.86
N ALA A 91 4.54 2.53 -23.78
CA ALA A 91 5.60 2.98 -24.66
C ALA A 91 6.87 2.11 -24.54
N TYR A 92 7.26 1.72 -23.32
CA TYR A 92 8.40 0.82 -23.10
C TYR A 92 8.22 -0.60 -23.66
N HIS A 93 6.97 -1.11 -23.68
CA HIS A 93 6.69 -2.44 -24.24
C HIS A 93 6.51 -2.46 -25.76
N SER A 94 6.26 -1.30 -26.39
CA SER A 94 6.13 -1.18 -27.85
C SER A 94 7.47 -1.10 -28.62
N LEU A 95 8.59 -0.92 -27.91
CA LEU A 95 9.94 -0.97 -28.48
C LEU A 95 10.46 -2.41 -28.49
N GLY A 96 9.88 -3.23 -29.36
CA GLY A 96 10.44 -4.54 -29.71
C GLY A 96 11.83 -4.39 -30.38
N PRO A 97 12.71 -5.40 -30.26
CA PRO A 97 14.07 -5.30 -30.79
C PRO A 97 14.03 -5.16 -32.32
N LYS A 98 14.67 -4.11 -32.85
CA LYS A 98 14.97 -4.01 -34.28
C LYS A 98 15.88 -5.17 -34.67
N ARG A 99 15.30 -6.19 -35.31
CA ARG A 99 16.06 -7.24 -36.00
C ARG A 99 16.85 -6.56 -37.12
N ARG A 100 18.17 -6.45 -36.96
CA ARG A 100 19.09 -6.13 -38.05
C ARG A 100 19.36 -7.45 -38.79
N TYR A 101 19.09 -7.45 -40.09
CA TYR A 101 19.63 -8.44 -41.03
C TYR A 101 21.09 -8.13 -41.30
#